data_AF-A0A3M2B6K3-F1
#
_entry.id   AF-A0A3M2B6K3-F1
#
_cell.length_a   1.000
_cell.length_b   1.000
_cell.length_c   1.000
_cell.angle_alpha   90.00
_cell.angle_beta   90.00
_cell.angle_gamma   90.00
#
_symmetry.space_group_name_H-M   'P 1'
#
loop_
_entity.id
_entity.type
_entity.pdbx_description
1 polymer ?
#
loop_
_entity_poly.entity_id
_entity_poly.type
_entity_poly.pdbx_seq_one_letter_code
_entity_poly.pdbx_strand_id
1 'polypeptide(L)'
;MARRMDPATSCVPQRRARRPCRRHKSSPAPPHAPPVAGRVQRPLGAVREYQGVEWSPNKSARPAGVPIDTIVLHATVGKFDGAVAWCMNPESKVSYHYIISKTGQVHQLVPLNRQAWHAGVCRMTIGGKTVKNVNARSIGIALENRNDGVDPYPDDQVEALINLIEQLKGQVRSLRYLVSHAEVAYPRGRKSDPKGLNLAPIRARTELRGQG
;
A
#
# COMPACT_ATOMS: atom_id res chain seq x y z
N MET A 1 48.55 -20.69 -50.00
CA MET A 1 48.13 -21.59 -51.11
C MET A 1 46.65 -21.90 -50.93
N ALA A 2 45.84 -21.87 -52.00
CA ALA A 2 44.42 -22.23 -51.95
C ALA A 2 43.96 -22.72 -53.34
N ARG A 3 43.18 -23.81 -53.39
CA ARG A 3 42.32 -24.28 -54.51
C ARG A 3 41.85 -25.72 -54.29
N ARG A 4 40.53 -25.93 -54.45
CA ARG A 4 39.79 -27.07 -55.06
C ARG A 4 38.41 -27.12 -54.40
N MET A 5 37.38 -26.47 -54.96
CA MET A 5 36.62 -26.82 -56.19
C MET A 5 35.56 -27.89 -55.92
N ASP A 6 34.30 -27.44 -55.90
CA ASP A 6 33.11 -28.28 -56.03
C ASP A 6 33.01 -28.94 -57.41
N PRO A 7 32.21 -30.02 -57.52
CA PRO A 7 31.41 -30.27 -58.69
C PRO A 7 29.92 -30.39 -58.33
N ALA A 8 29.07 -29.57 -58.96
CA ALA A 8 27.61 -29.69 -58.87
C ALA A 8 27.05 -30.50 -60.04
N THR A 9 26.04 -31.36 -59.78
CA THR A 9 25.31 -32.10 -60.83
C THR A 9 23.81 -32.19 -60.52
N SER A 10 23.00 -31.94 -61.55
CA SER A 10 21.56 -32.22 -61.78
C SER A 10 20.81 -33.11 -60.75
N CYS A 11 19.59 -32.86 -60.25
CA CYS A 11 18.32 -32.45 -60.91
C CYS A 11 17.78 -33.55 -61.87
N VAL A 12 16.48 -33.84 -62.05
CA VAL A 12 15.26 -33.06 -61.71
C VAL A 12 14.31 -33.85 -60.74
N PRO A 13 12.99 -34.19 -60.92
CA PRO A 13 12.13 -34.59 -59.78
C PRO A 13 11.51 -36.01 -59.82
N GLN A 14 10.83 -36.42 -58.73
CA GLN A 14 9.77 -37.45 -58.73
C GLN A 14 8.48 -36.93 -58.05
N ARG A 15 7.31 -37.46 -58.47
CA ARG A 15 5.96 -36.96 -58.09
C ARG A 15 5.13 -38.00 -57.34
N ARG A 16 4.22 -37.51 -56.48
CA ARG A 16 3.16 -38.25 -55.73
C ARG A 16 3.76 -39.11 -54.58
N ALA A 17 3.13 -39.22 -53.41
CA ALA A 17 1.70 -39.21 -53.15
C ALA A 17 1.23 -38.27 -52.02
N ARG A 18 -0.02 -37.79 -52.13
CA ARG A 18 -0.76 -37.18 -51.01
C ARG A 18 -1.47 -38.29 -50.23
N ARG A 19 -1.21 -38.41 -48.93
CA ARG A 19 -2.05 -39.17 -47.97
C ARG A 19 -2.22 -38.35 -46.67
N PRO A 20 -3.25 -38.65 -45.85
CA PRO A 20 -4.09 -37.59 -45.31
C PRO A 20 -3.58 -36.93 -44.02
N CYS A 21 -4.03 -35.70 -43.80
CA CYS A 21 -3.85 -34.97 -42.54
C CYS A 21 -4.40 -35.78 -41.36
N ARG A 22 -3.52 -36.21 -40.45
CA ARG A 22 -3.95 -36.69 -39.13
C ARG A 22 -4.56 -35.52 -38.36
N ARG A 23 -5.89 -35.53 -38.22
CA ARG A 23 -6.59 -34.71 -37.20
C ARG A 23 -6.16 -35.20 -35.82
N HIS A 24 -5.09 -34.62 -35.27
CA HIS A 24 -4.85 -34.71 -33.84
C HIS A 24 -6.00 -33.97 -33.14
N LYS A 25 -6.69 -34.68 -32.25
CA LYS A 25 -7.89 -34.18 -31.58
C LYS A 25 -7.48 -33.04 -30.65
N SER A 26 -8.16 -31.90 -30.74
CA SER A 26 -8.03 -30.82 -29.76
C SER A 26 -8.38 -31.38 -28.37
N SER A 27 -7.49 -31.19 -27.38
CA SER A 27 -7.87 -31.41 -25.99
C SER A 27 -9.02 -30.47 -25.63
N PRO A 28 -10.03 -30.92 -24.87
CA PRO A 28 -11.07 -30.01 -24.37
C PRO A 28 -10.43 -28.98 -23.44
N ALA A 29 -10.85 -27.72 -23.58
CA ALA A 29 -10.50 -26.68 -22.62
C ALA A 29 -11.12 -27.02 -21.24
N PRO A 30 -10.49 -26.61 -20.13
CA PRO A 30 -11.12 -26.74 -18.81
C PRO A 30 -12.46 -25.98 -18.78
N PRO A 31 -13.46 -26.46 -18.01
CA PRO A 31 -14.76 -25.82 -17.94
C PRO A 31 -14.64 -24.38 -17.43
N HIS A 32 -15.51 -23.52 -17.96
CA HIS A 32 -15.52 -22.08 -17.76
C HIS A 32 -15.24 -21.67 -16.30
N ALA A 33 -14.16 -20.91 -16.10
CA ALA A 33 -14.07 -20.03 -14.94
C ALA A 33 -15.30 -19.11 -14.95
N PRO A 34 -15.94 -18.84 -13.79
CA PRO A 34 -17.07 -17.92 -13.73
C PRO A 34 -16.64 -16.55 -14.24
N PRO A 35 -17.54 -15.77 -14.88
CA PRO A 35 -17.20 -14.43 -15.34
C PRO A 35 -16.74 -13.61 -14.14
N VAL A 36 -15.52 -13.07 -14.20
CA VAL A 36 -15.01 -12.14 -13.19
C VAL A 36 -15.94 -10.93 -13.20
N ALA A 37 -16.78 -10.83 -12.16
CA ALA A 37 -17.82 -9.82 -12.08
C ALA A 37 -17.21 -8.43 -12.29
N GLY A 38 -17.85 -7.62 -13.13
CA GLY A 38 -17.28 -6.38 -13.65
C GLY A 38 -16.71 -5.50 -12.54
N ARG A 39 -15.49 -4.97 -12.75
CA ARG A 39 -14.73 -4.19 -11.76
C ARG A 39 -15.46 -2.89 -11.44
N VAL A 40 -16.41 -2.95 -10.50
CA VAL A 40 -17.23 -1.81 -10.09
C VAL A 40 -16.32 -0.69 -9.60
N GLN A 41 -16.25 0.39 -10.36
CA GLN A 41 -15.64 1.65 -9.91
C GLN A 41 -16.53 2.21 -8.80
N ARG A 42 -16.21 1.89 -7.55
CA ARG A 42 -16.94 2.41 -6.39
C ARG A 42 -16.54 3.89 -6.22
N PRO A 43 -17.49 4.83 -6.15
CA PRO A 43 -17.16 6.24 -6.00
C PRO A 43 -16.45 6.52 -4.66
N LEU A 44 -15.57 7.51 -4.65
CA LEU A 44 -14.81 7.98 -3.48
C LEU A 44 -15.72 8.72 -2.47
N GLY A 45 -16.65 7.98 -1.86
CA GLY A 45 -17.77 8.50 -1.07
C GLY A 45 -17.63 8.26 0.44
N ALA A 46 -16.78 9.05 1.10
CA ALA A 46 -16.59 9.15 2.55
C ALA A 46 -16.10 7.89 3.31
N VAL A 47 -15.40 8.10 4.43
CA VAL A 47 -15.14 7.05 5.43
C VAL A 47 -16.44 6.71 6.16
N ARG A 48 -17.28 5.88 5.53
CA ARG A 48 -18.10 4.96 6.31
C ARG A 48 -17.14 4.03 7.06
N GLU A 49 -17.39 3.83 8.35
CA GLU A 49 -16.88 2.66 9.05
C GLU A 49 -17.37 1.43 8.26
N TYR A 50 -16.44 0.70 7.65
CA TYR A 50 -16.76 -0.39 6.72
C TYR A 50 -17.45 -1.51 7.52
N GLN A 51 -18.78 -1.56 7.48
CA GLN A 51 -19.53 -2.60 8.18
C GLN A 51 -19.21 -3.96 7.55
N GLY A 52 -18.60 -4.84 8.34
CA GLY A 52 -18.13 -6.16 7.89
C GLY A 52 -16.61 -6.32 7.70
N VAL A 53 -15.75 -5.36 8.08
CA VAL A 53 -14.30 -5.68 8.23
C VAL A 53 -14.04 -6.34 9.58
N GLU A 54 -13.23 -7.40 9.58
CA GLU A 54 -12.59 -7.89 10.80
C GLU A 54 -11.56 -6.88 11.30
N TRP A 55 -11.62 -6.51 12.58
CA TRP A 55 -10.69 -5.52 13.15
C TRP A 55 -9.43 -6.18 13.68
N SER A 56 -8.25 -5.76 13.19
CA SER A 56 -6.92 -6.19 13.64
C SER A 56 -6.84 -6.37 15.17
N PRO A 57 -6.38 -7.51 15.70
CA PRO A 57 -6.31 -7.75 17.14
C PRO A 57 -5.26 -6.85 17.82
N ASN A 58 -4.29 -6.35 17.06
CA ASN A 58 -3.18 -5.50 17.50
C ASN A 58 -3.62 -4.05 17.79
N LYS A 59 -4.61 -3.87 18.69
CA LYS A 59 -5.19 -2.56 19.01
C LYS A 59 -5.49 -2.44 20.51
N SER A 60 -5.35 -1.23 21.06
CA SER A 60 -5.72 -0.93 22.46
C SER A 60 -6.79 0.15 22.54
N ALA A 61 -7.34 0.40 23.74
CA ALA A 61 -8.08 1.64 23.98
C ALA A 61 -7.16 2.87 23.79
N ARG A 62 -7.73 4.01 23.41
CA ARG A 62 -7.04 5.30 23.52
C ARG A 62 -7.10 5.78 24.98
N PRO A 63 -6.05 6.41 25.53
CA PRO A 63 -6.13 7.05 26.84
C PRO A 63 -7.18 8.16 26.86
N ALA A 64 -7.93 8.29 27.96
CA ALA A 64 -8.94 9.33 28.11
C ALA A 64 -8.33 10.74 28.04
N GLY A 65 -9.06 11.69 27.46
CA GLY A 65 -8.63 13.08 27.32
C GLY A 65 -7.49 13.35 26.31
N VAL A 66 -6.95 12.34 25.65
CA VAL A 66 -5.94 12.52 24.59
C VAL A 66 -6.64 12.76 23.25
N PRO A 67 -6.51 13.96 22.63
CA PRO A 67 -7.11 14.23 21.32
C PRO A 67 -6.38 13.47 20.21
N ILE A 68 -7.09 13.16 19.13
CA ILE A 68 -6.48 12.67 17.89
C ILE A 68 -6.12 13.89 17.04
N ASP A 69 -4.85 14.27 16.98
CA ASP A 69 -4.39 15.50 16.31
C ASP A 69 -3.33 15.29 15.22
N THR A 70 -2.83 14.06 15.09
CA THR A 70 -1.66 13.72 14.28
C THR A 70 -1.98 12.57 13.31
N ILE A 71 -1.55 12.69 12.06
CA ILE A 71 -1.45 11.56 11.12
C ILE A 71 0.03 11.18 11.00
N VAL A 72 0.34 9.88 11.17
CA VAL A 72 1.69 9.34 10.96
C VAL A 72 1.68 8.51 9.69
N LEU A 73 2.49 8.88 8.70
CA LEU A 73 2.67 8.17 7.46
C LEU A 73 3.79 7.13 7.58
N HIS A 74 3.55 5.96 7.00
CA HIS A 74 4.43 4.80 7.00
C HIS A 74 4.57 4.23 5.59
N ALA A 75 5.63 3.47 5.37
CA ALA A 75 5.74 2.52 4.27
C ALA A 75 5.52 1.10 4.81
N THR A 76 4.84 0.25 4.05
CA THR A 76 4.59 -1.16 4.43
C THR A 76 5.87 -2.01 4.50
N VAL A 77 6.92 -1.64 3.76
CA VAL A 77 8.12 -2.46 3.52
C VAL A 77 7.76 -3.83 2.89
N GLY A 78 6.71 -3.84 2.06
CA GLY A 78 6.11 -5.06 1.51
C GLY A 78 4.84 -4.78 0.70
N LYS A 79 4.19 -5.83 0.18
CA LYS A 79 2.94 -5.72 -0.59
C LYS A 79 1.72 -5.46 0.30
N PHE A 80 0.68 -4.88 -0.28
CA PHE A 80 -0.58 -4.52 0.37
C PHE A 80 -1.21 -5.69 1.16
N ASP A 81 -1.50 -6.81 0.50
CA ASP A 81 -2.15 -7.97 1.14
C ASP A 81 -1.30 -8.57 2.26
N GLY A 82 0.03 -8.60 2.07
CA GLY A 82 0.98 -9.06 3.08
C GLY A 82 1.01 -8.15 4.31
N ALA A 83 0.92 -6.83 4.12
CA ALA A 83 0.84 -5.87 5.23
C ALA A 83 -0.51 -5.94 5.96
N VAL A 84 -1.61 -6.18 5.23
CA VAL A 84 -2.94 -6.45 5.80
C VAL A 84 -2.89 -7.71 6.66
N ALA A 85 -2.43 -8.84 6.12
CA ALA A 85 -2.31 -10.11 6.85
C ALA A 85 -1.38 -10.00 8.08
N TRP A 86 -0.24 -9.30 7.96
CA TRP A 86 0.67 -9.07 9.07
C TRP A 86 0.03 -8.27 10.21
N CYS A 87 -0.83 -7.29 9.90
CA CYS A 87 -1.59 -6.57 10.91
C CYS A 87 -2.69 -7.42 11.57
N MET A 88 -3.17 -8.48 10.91
CA MET A 88 -4.14 -9.42 11.50
C MET A 88 -3.50 -10.46 12.42
N ASN A 89 -2.23 -10.84 12.23
CA ASN A 89 -1.54 -11.77 13.12
C ASN A 89 -1.36 -11.17 14.53
N PRO A 90 -1.92 -11.75 15.62
CA PRO A 90 -1.74 -11.26 16.99
C PRO A 90 -0.27 -11.22 17.47
N GLU A 91 0.60 -12.05 16.89
CA GLU A 91 2.02 -12.12 17.27
C GLU A 91 2.82 -10.92 16.79
N SER A 92 2.39 -10.28 15.68
CA SER A 92 3.13 -9.18 15.06
C SER A 92 3.22 -7.94 15.94
N LYS A 93 2.21 -7.73 16.80
CA LYS A 93 2.08 -6.57 17.71
C LYS A 93 2.20 -5.23 16.97
N VAL A 94 1.81 -5.21 15.70
CA VAL A 94 1.83 -4.05 14.80
C VAL A 94 0.48 -3.90 14.10
N SER A 95 0.00 -2.66 13.98
CA SER A 95 -1.15 -2.32 13.16
C SER A 95 -1.14 -0.87 12.72
N TYR A 96 -1.79 -0.59 11.59
CA TYR A 96 -2.14 0.74 11.12
C TYR A 96 -3.65 0.93 11.23
N HIS A 97 -4.15 2.17 11.17
CA HIS A 97 -5.59 2.39 11.02
C HIS A 97 -6.00 2.12 9.57
N TYR A 98 -5.18 2.56 8.61
CA TYR A 98 -5.40 2.37 7.18
C TYR A 98 -4.13 1.88 6.47
N ILE A 99 -4.30 1.08 5.42
CA ILE A 99 -3.26 0.77 4.42
C ILE A 99 -3.78 1.19 3.04
N ILE A 100 -2.91 1.72 2.18
CA ILE A 100 -3.22 2.19 0.81
C ILE A 100 -2.34 1.47 -0.22
N SER A 101 -2.94 0.73 -1.15
CA SER A 101 -2.22 0.03 -2.23
C SER A 101 -1.59 1.00 -3.25
N LYS A 102 -0.70 0.50 -4.12
CA LYS A 102 -0.17 1.25 -5.28
C LYS A 102 -1.27 1.81 -6.20
N THR A 103 -2.47 1.22 -6.19
CA THR A 103 -3.61 1.62 -7.05
C THR A 103 -4.68 2.40 -6.27
N GLY A 104 -4.30 3.06 -5.16
CA GLY A 104 -5.21 3.86 -4.35
C GLY A 104 -6.27 3.10 -3.55
N GLN A 105 -6.21 1.75 -3.48
CA GLN A 105 -7.15 0.98 -2.67
C GLN A 105 -6.87 1.21 -1.19
N VAL A 106 -7.80 1.85 -0.48
CA VAL A 106 -7.75 2.04 0.97
C VAL A 106 -8.43 0.87 1.68
N HIS A 107 -7.80 0.31 2.71
CA HIS A 107 -8.39 -0.68 3.61
C HIS A 107 -8.16 -0.28 5.07
N GLN A 108 -9.20 -0.38 5.91
CA GLN A 108 -9.17 0.03 7.31
C GLN A 108 -9.07 -1.19 8.24
N LEU A 109 -8.11 -1.17 9.17
CA LEU A 109 -7.77 -2.29 10.06
C LEU A 109 -8.08 -2.01 11.53
N VAL A 110 -8.11 -0.73 11.93
CA VAL A 110 -8.39 -0.30 13.31
C VAL A 110 -9.36 0.88 13.27
N PRO A 111 -10.47 0.86 14.04
CA PRO A 111 -11.42 1.98 14.11
C PRO A 111 -10.78 3.16 14.85
N LEU A 112 -11.18 4.39 14.48
CA LEU A 112 -10.52 5.62 14.97
C LEU A 112 -10.59 5.79 16.50
N ASN A 113 -11.60 5.22 17.16
CA ASN A 113 -11.75 5.22 18.62
C ASN A 113 -10.77 4.28 19.36
N ARG A 114 -9.99 3.46 18.63
CA ARG A 114 -8.92 2.61 19.16
C ARG A 114 -7.55 3.14 18.75
N GLN A 115 -6.53 2.71 19.50
CA GLN A 115 -5.13 3.01 19.25
C GLN A 115 -4.51 1.84 18.46
N ALA A 116 -4.19 2.06 17.18
CA ALA A 116 -3.33 1.15 16.41
C ALA A 116 -1.87 1.23 16.89
N TRP A 117 -1.06 0.20 16.57
CA TRP A 117 0.29 0.03 17.10
C TRP A 117 1.34 0.20 15.99
N HIS A 118 1.64 1.45 15.61
CA HIS A 118 2.45 1.76 14.42
C HIS A 118 3.79 2.48 14.69
N ALA A 119 3.82 3.50 15.55
CA ALA A 119 5.00 4.36 15.72
C ALA A 119 6.10 3.78 16.64
N GLY A 120 5.78 2.78 17.46
CA GLY A 120 6.69 2.20 18.46
C GLY A 120 7.28 3.27 19.40
N VAL A 121 8.60 3.21 19.64
CA VAL A 121 9.32 4.21 20.45
C VAL A 121 9.47 5.52 19.65
N CYS A 122 8.81 6.58 20.10
CA CYS A 122 8.64 7.82 19.35
C CYS A 122 8.71 9.07 20.25
N ARG A 123 8.98 10.23 19.66
CA ARG A 123 9.02 11.52 20.34
C ARG A 123 8.59 12.67 19.41
N MET A 124 7.56 13.42 19.83
CA MET A 124 7.15 14.67 19.18
C MET A 124 7.18 15.85 20.16
N THR A 125 7.23 17.07 19.64
CA THR A 125 6.98 18.31 20.40
C THR A 125 5.67 18.90 19.92
N ILE A 126 4.71 19.11 20.82
CA ILE A 126 3.39 19.69 20.52
C ILE A 126 3.07 20.72 21.60
N GLY A 127 2.83 21.97 21.21
CA GLY A 127 2.59 23.09 22.14
C GLY A 127 3.73 23.27 23.16
N GLY A 128 4.99 23.12 22.72
CA GLY A 128 6.19 23.15 23.58
C GLY A 128 6.40 21.90 24.45
N LYS A 129 5.43 20.98 24.54
CA LYS A 129 5.50 19.79 25.40
C LYS A 129 5.99 18.57 24.63
N THR A 130 6.90 17.81 25.23
CA THR A 130 7.37 16.52 24.69
C THR A 130 6.31 15.43 24.88
N VAL A 131 5.93 14.77 23.78
CA VAL A 131 5.04 13.60 23.74
C VAL A 131 5.86 12.36 23.43
N LYS A 132 5.76 11.31 24.26
CA LYS A 132 6.50 10.03 24.11
C LYS A 132 5.66 8.85 23.59
N ASN A 133 4.34 8.98 23.56
CA ASN A 133 3.42 8.00 22.96
C ASN A 133 2.61 8.71 21.86
N VAL A 134 3.09 8.60 20.62
CA VAL A 134 2.42 9.20 19.46
C VAL A 134 1.20 8.39 19.03
N ASN A 135 1.21 7.05 19.15
CA ASN A 135 0.07 6.18 18.82
C ASN A 135 -1.23 6.68 19.49
N ALA A 136 -1.17 7.02 20.79
CA ALA A 136 -2.32 7.47 21.57
C ALA A 136 -3.08 8.66 20.96
N ARG A 137 -2.35 9.59 20.31
CA ARG A 137 -2.90 10.82 19.71
C ARG A 137 -2.97 10.81 18.18
N SER A 138 -2.67 9.68 17.54
CA SER A 138 -2.48 9.66 16.09
C SER A 138 -3.24 8.58 15.32
N ILE A 139 -3.30 8.80 14.02
CA ILE A 139 -3.80 7.89 12.99
C ILE A 139 -2.59 7.46 12.13
N GLY A 140 -2.06 6.27 12.39
CA GLY A 140 -1.11 5.62 11.48
C GLY A 140 -1.76 5.22 10.15
N ILE A 141 -1.19 5.66 9.04
CA ILE A 141 -1.56 5.29 7.67
C ILE A 141 -0.31 4.73 6.98
N ALA A 142 -0.39 3.52 6.41
CA ALA A 142 0.71 2.92 5.65
C ALA A 142 0.44 2.93 4.15
N LEU A 143 1.44 3.30 3.36
CA LEU A 143 1.41 3.23 1.90
C LEU A 143 2.19 1.98 1.47
N GLU A 144 1.63 1.22 0.52
CA GLU A 144 2.32 0.10 -0.12
C GLU A 144 3.60 0.59 -0.80
N ASN A 145 4.76 0.30 -0.19
CA ASN A 145 6.07 0.68 -0.70
C ASN A 145 7.20 -0.18 -0.11
N ARG A 146 8.25 -0.47 -0.88
CA ARG A 146 9.46 -1.21 -0.45
C ARG A 146 10.33 -0.44 0.54
N ASN A 147 10.15 0.86 0.68
CA ASN A 147 10.91 1.80 1.52
C ASN A 147 12.41 1.91 1.19
N ASP A 148 12.81 1.53 -0.02
CA ASP A 148 14.18 1.64 -0.52
C ASP A 148 14.52 3.07 -1.02
N GLY A 149 13.51 3.89 -1.33
CA GLY A 149 13.65 5.23 -1.90
C GLY A 149 13.78 5.26 -3.43
N VAL A 150 13.50 4.14 -4.11
CA VAL A 150 13.50 3.98 -5.57
C VAL A 150 12.15 3.46 -6.06
N ASP A 151 11.46 2.64 -5.25
CA ASP A 151 10.05 2.28 -5.45
C ASP A 151 9.15 3.53 -5.31
N PRO A 152 8.45 3.98 -6.38
CA PRO A 152 7.69 5.22 -6.36
C PRO A 152 6.39 5.09 -5.56
N TYR A 153 5.80 6.22 -5.18
CA TYR A 153 4.41 6.32 -4.73
C TYR A 153 3.60 6.86 -5.92
N PRO A 154 2.78 6.05 -6.61
CA PRO A 154 2.04 6.48 -7.79
C PRO A 154 1.00 7.56 -7.45
N ASP A 155 0.62 8.37 -8.42
CA ASP A 155 -0.35 9.46 -8.22
C ASP A 155 -1.68 8.95 -7.65
N ASP A 156 -2.21 7.81 -8.14
CA ASP A 156 -3.40 7.14 -7.58
C ASP A 156 -3.29 6.88 -6.06
N GLN A 157 -2.10 6.50 -5.58
CA GLN A 157 -1.83 6.22 -4.16
C GLN A 157 -1.72 7.52 -3.35
N VAL A 158 -1.18 8.59 -3.94
CA VAL A 158 -1.04 9.91 -3.30
C VAL A 158 -2.38 10.65 -3.25
N GLU A 159 -3.18 10.60 -4.32
CA GLU A 159 -4.55 11.13 -4.33
C GLU A 159 -5.46 10.35 -3.39
N ALA A 160 -5.36 9.01 -3.33
CA ALA A 160 -6.09 8.22 -2.32
C ALA A 160 -5.71 8.63 -0.89
N LEU A 161 -4.44 8.91 -0.62
CA LEU A 161 -3.99 9.44 0.67
C LEU A 161 -4.59 10.82 0.97
N ILE A 162 -4.53 11.77 0.03
CA ILE A 162 -5.04 13.13 0.22
C ILE A 162 -6.56 13.12 0.45
N ASN A 163 -7.30 12.35 -0.36
CA ASN A 163 -8.75 12.18 -0.20
C ASN A 163 -9.12 11.55 1.15
N LEU A 164 -8.32 10.57 1.63
CA LEU A 164 -8.50 9.99 2.97
C LEU A 164 -8.21 11.03 4.07
N ILE A 165 -7.16 11.84 3.94
CA ILE A 165 -6.82 12.89 4.93
C ILE A 165 -7.95 13.94 5.04
N GLU A 166 -8.51 14.41 3.93
CA GLU A 166 -9.61 15.39 3.99
C GLU A 166 -10.90 14.80 4.60
N GLN A 167 -11.22 13.54 4.29
CA GLN A 167 -12.33 12.84 4.95
C GLN A 167 -12.09 12.69 6.47
N LEU A 168 -10.84 12.39 6.87
CA LEU A 168 -10.46 12.33 8.28
C LEU A 168 -10.49 13.71 8.97
N LYS A 169 -10.10 14.81 8.30
CA LYS A 169 -10.31 16.19 8.80
C LYS A 169 -11.79 16.49 9.03
N GLY A 170 -12.66 16.03 8.13
CA GLY A 170 -14.12 16.13 8.26
C GLY A 170 -14.66 15.47 9.53
N GLN A 171 -14.10 14.31 9.92
CA GLN A 171 -14.50 13.55 11.11
C GLN A 171 -13.77 13.98 12.41
N VAL A 172 -12.50 14.35 12.32
CA VAL A 172 -11.58 14.56 13.44
C VAL A 172 -11.05 16.00 13.41
N ARG A 173 -11.88 16.94 13.88
CA ARG A 173 -11.60 18.40 13.84
C ARG A 173 -10.38 18.85 14.67
N SER A 174 -9.84 17.96 15.50
CA SER A 174 -8.59 18.14 16.25
C SER A 174 -7.33 17.88 15.42
N LEU A 175 -7.42 17.33 14.20
CA LEU A 175 -6.26 17.14 13.32
C LEU A 175 -5.53 18.47 13.05
N ARG A 176 -4.19 18.40 13.11
CA ARG A 176 -3.25 19.52 12.96
C ARG A 176 -1.93 19.11 12.30
N TYR A 177 -1.48 17.87 12.51
CA TYR A 177 -0.15 17.41 12.12
C TYR A 177 -0.20 16.25 11.13
N LEU A 178 0.70 16.29 10.15
CA LEU A 178 0.97 15.21 9.19
C LEU A 178 2.48 14.97 9.15
N VAL A 179 2.92 13.82 9.65
CA VAL A 179 4.34 13.49 9.88
C VAL A 179 4.69 12.11 9.37
N SER A 180 5.96 11.90 9.02
CA SER A 180 6.52 10.59 8.73
C SER A 180 6.87 9.83 10.01
N HIS A 181 6.95 8.51 9.93
CA HIS A 181 7.53 7.68 10.99
C HIS A 181 8.99 8.08 11.28
N ALA A 182 9.75 8.46 10.25
CA ALA A 182 11.12 8.93 10.37
C ALA A 182 11.28 10.22 11.20
N GLU A 183 10.40 11.21 11.03
CA GLU A 183 10.43 12.46 11.83
C GLU A 183 10.21 12.19 13.33
N VAL A 184 9.27 11.29 13.65
CA VAL A 184 8.80 11.03 15.03
C VAL A 184 9.53 9.88 15.74
N ALA A 185 10.26 9.01 15.03
CA ALA A 185 10.91 7.86 15.66
C ALA A 185 12.02 8.30 16.61
N TYR A 186 12.09 7.62 17.77
CA TYR A 186 13.12 7.86 18.77
C TYR A 186 13.94 6.58 19.02
N PRO A 187 15.28 6.65 19.11
CA PRO A 187 16.11 7.80 18.72
C PRO A 187 15.93 8.15 17.23
N ARG A 188 16.23 9.40 16.84
CA ARG A 188 16.15 9.81 15.43
C ARG A 188 17.09 8.94 14.58
N GLY A 189 16.64 8.56 13.40
CA GLY A 189 17.32 7.58 12.54
C GLY A 189 16.93 6.12 12.79
N ARG A 190 16.20 5.78 13.88
CA ARG A 190 15.66 4.41 14.10
C ARG A 190 14.74 3.94 12.96
N LYS A 191 14.11 4.89 12.26
CA LYS A 191 13.20 4.65 11.13
C LYS A 191 13.46 5.64 10.01
N SER A 192 13.16 5.20 8.79
CA SER A 192 13.34 5.94 7.54
C SER A 192 12.05 6.07 6.73
N ASP A 193 10.95 5.45 7.17
CA ASP A 193 9.69 5.41 6.45
C ASP A 193 8.83 6.69 6.61
N PRO A 194 8.10 7.12 5.56
CA PRO A 194 8.07 6.57 4.19
C PRO A 194 9.16 7.19 3.31
N LYS A 195 10.24 6.44 3.04
CA LYS A 195 11.39 6.91 2.27
C LYS A 195 10.95 7.20 0.83
N GLY A 196 11.34 8.35 0.29
CA GLY A 196 11.00 8.79 -1.07
C GLY A 196 9.67 9.53 -1.22
N LEU A 197 8.80 9.56 -0.19
CA LEU A 197 7.54 10.32 -0.25
C LEU A 197 7.81 11.81 0.05
N ASN A 198 7.41 12.70 -0.86
CA ASN A 198 7.47 14.14 -0.61
C ASN A 198 6.25 14.61 0.20
N LEU A 199 6.43 14.83 1.50
CA LEU A 199 5.35 15.30 2.39
C LEU A 199 4.96 16.77 2.16
N ALA A 200 5.79 17.61 1.50
CA ALA A 200 5.51 19.04 1.36
C ALA A 200 4.24 19.37 0.56
N PRO A 201 4.00 18.85 -0.67
CA PRO A 201 2.76 19.11 -1.41
C PRO A 201 1.53 18.49 -0.73
N ILE A 202 1.69 17.36 -0.02
CA ILE A 202 0.61 16.71 0.73
C ILE A 202 0.20 17.58 1.92
N ARG A 203 1.17 18.08 2.70
CA ARG A 203 0.97 19.05 3.80
C ARG A 203 0.30 20.34 3.30
N ALA A 204 0.73 20.87 2.16
CA ALA A 204 0.14 22.07 1.56
C ALA A 204 -1.32 21.85 1.14
N ARG A 205 -1.62 20.77 0.40
CA ARG A 205 -2.99 20.47 -0.06
C ARG A 205 -3.95 20.07 1.06
N THR A 206 -3.43 19.57 2.18
CA THR A 206 -4.25 19.14 3.34
C THR A 206 -4.25 20.13 4.50
N GLU A 207 -3.51 21.24 4.39
CA GLU A 207 -3.34 22.27 5.43
C GLU A 207 -2.72 21.75 6.76
N LEU A 208 -2.17 20.52 6.75
CA LEU A 208 -1.59 19.88 7.93
C LEU A 208 -0.11 20.22 8.09
N ARG A 209 0.30 20.48 9.33
CA ARG A 209 1.64 20.94 9.68
C ARG A 209 2.62 19.77 9.83
N GLY A 210 3.91 20.02 9.58
CA GLY A 210 4.97 19.09 9.98
C GLY A 210 5.16 19.03 11.50
N GLN A 211 6.13 18.24 11.94
CA GLN A 211 6.60 18.33 13.33
C GLN A 211 7.25 19.70 13.57
N GLY A 212 6.86 20.36 14.67
CA GLY A 212 7.52 21.57 15.17
C GLY A 212 8.75 21.28 16.02
#